data_AF-A0A3B8M8C8-F1
#
_entry.id   AF-A0A3B8M8C8-F1
#
_cell.length_a   1.000
_cell.length_b   1.000
_cell.length_c   1.000
_cell.angle_alpha   90.00
_cell.angle_beta   90.00
_cell.angle_gamma   90.00
#
_symmetry.space_group_name_H-M   'P 1'
#
loop_
_entity.id
_entity.type
_entity.pdbx_description
1 polymer ?
#
loop_
_entity_poly.entity_id
_entity_poly.type
_entity_poly.pdbx_seq_one_letter_code
_entity_poly.pdbx_strand_id
1 'polypeptide(L)' 'INSRITRVIFGAHDPKAGAAETLYNLFADPRLNHQAEVTSGILAVECGELLSNFFSARR' A
#
# COMPACT_ATOMS: atom_id res chain seq x y z
N ILE A 1 9.85 -1.74 -6.77
CA ILE A 1 10.34 -2.58 -7.89
C ILE A 1 11.83 -2.35 -8.13
N ASN A 2 12.25 -1.17 -8.58
CA ASN A 2 13.67 -0.90 -8.91
C ASN A 2 14.64 -1.06 -7.73
N SER A 3 14.18 -0.83 -6.49
CA SER A 3 14.96 -1.07 -5.27
C SER A 3 15.17 -2.56 -4.93
N ARG A 4 14.48 -3.47 -5.63
CA ARG A 4 14.54 -4.93 -5.46
C ARG A 4 14.34 -5.45 -4.03
N ILE A 5 13.58 -4.71 -3.21
CA ILE A 5 13.15 -5.21 -1.90
C ILE A 5 12.27 -6.45 -2.08
N THR A 6 12.47 -7.43 -1.22
CA THR A 6 11.79 -8.73 -1.31
C THR A 6 10.36 -8.69 -0.79
N ARG A 7 10.07 -7.81 0.18
CA ARG A 7 8.78 -7.75 0.84
C ARG A 7 8.35 -6.31 1.11
N VAL A 8 7.06 -6.06 0.93
CA VAL A 8 6.38 -4.80 1.27
C VAL A 8 5.32 -5.11 2.30
N ILE A 9 5.35 -4.40 3.43
CA ILE A 9 4.36 -4.52 4.49
C ILE A 9 3.75 -3.13 4.70
N PHE A 10 2.41 -3.04 4.66
CA PHE A 10 1.71 -1.78 4.89
C PHE A 10 0.41 -1.99 5.68
N GLY A 11 -0.12 -0.90 6.24
CA GLY A 11 -1.33 -0.90 7.05
C GLY A 11 -2.60 -0.69 6.23
N ALA A 12 -3.15 0.52 6.27
CA ALA A 12 -4.40 0.85 5.59
C ALA A 12 -4.24 0.85 4.06
N HIS A 13 -5.24 0.32 3.35
CA HIS A 13 -5.33 0.45 1.90
C HIS A 13 -5.74 1.88 1.50
N ASP A 14 -5.20 2.34 0.38
CA ASP A 14 -5.69 3.55 -0.28
C ASP A 14 -6.69 3.16 -1.39
N PRO A 15 -8.00 3.40 -1.21
CA PRO A 15 -9.02 3.09 -2.22
C PRO A 15 -8.97 4.01 -3.44
N LYS A 16 -8.31 5.17 -3.36
CA LYS A 16 -8.26 6.19 -4.42
C LYS A 16 -7.07 6.05 -5.34
N ALA A 17 -5.93 5.59 -4.81
CA ALA A 17 -4.67 5.58 -5.57
C ALA A 17 -3.76 4.37 -5.27
N GLY A 18 -4.22 3.36 -4.53
CA GLY A 18 -3.37 2.22 -4.14
C GLY A 18 -2.89 1.38 -5.33
N ALA A 19 -1.58 1.12 -5.40
CA ALA A 19 -0.93 0.30 -6.43
C ALA A 19 -0.45 -1.08 -5.92
N ALA A 20 -0.65 -1.35 -4.64
CA ALA A 20 -0.43 -2.63 -3.97
C ALA A 20 -1.80 -3.17 -3.55
N GLU A 21 -2.51 -3.81 -4.48
CA GLU A 21 -3.78 -4.55 -4.26
C GLU A 21 -5.08 -3.74 -4.37
N THR A 22 -5.06 -2.41 -4.46
CA THR A 22 -6.29 -1.62 -4.71
C THR A 22 -6.62 -1.50 -6.20
N LEU A 23 -6.03 -0.51 -6.89
CA LEU A 23 -6.29 -0.24 -8.31
C LEU A 23 -5.38 -1.06 -9.22
N TYR A 24 -4.19 -1.35 -8.72
CA TYR A 24 -3.18 -2.14 -9.40
C TYR A 24 -2.56 -3.14 -8.43
N ASN A 25 -1.97 -4.19 -8.97
CA ASN A 25 -1.11 -5.09 -8.23
C ASN A 25 0.29 -5.09 -8.86
N LEU A 26 0.99 -3.96 -8.69
CA LEU A 26 2.28 -3.74 -9.34
C LEU A 26 3.33 -4.76 -8.88
N PHE A 27 3.26 -5.18 -7.61
CA PHE A 27 4.24 -6.08 -7.02
C PHE A 27 4.11 -7.54 -7.49
N ALA A 28 2.97 -7.91 -8.08
CA ALA A 28 2.72 -9.22 -8.67
C ALA A 28 2.70 -9.21 -10.21
N ASP A 29 2.99 -8.09 -10.87
CA ASP A 29 2.95 -8.02 -12.34
C ASP A 29 4.10 -8.82 -12.97
N PRO A 30 3.82 -9.88 -13.76
CA PRO A 30 4.85 -10.73 -14.34
C PRO A 30 5.65 -10.03 -15.45
N ARG A 31 5.18 -8.89 -15.97
CA ARG A 31 5.89 -8.12 -17.00
C ARG A 31 7.06 -7.31 -16.43
N LEU A 32 7.14 -7.18 -15.11
CA LEU A 32 8.20 -6.46 -14.43
C LEU A 32 9.38 -7.37 -14.11
N ASN A 33 10.58 -6.78 -14.08
CA ASN A 33 11.84 -7.48 -13.84
C ASN A 33 12.09 -7.86 -12.35
N HIS A 34 11.10 -7.64 -11.47
CA HIS A 34 11.16 -7.93 -10.05
C HIS A 34 9.75 -7.94 -9.46
N GLN A 35 9.45 -8.94 -8.64
CA GLN A 35 8.23 -9.07 -7.86
C GLN A 35 8.57 -9.02 -6.37
N ALA A 36 7.64 -8.53 -5.56
CA ALA A 36 7.80 -8.50 -4.11
C ALA A 36 6.57 -9.11 -3.44
N GLU A 37 6.77 -9.80 -2.33
CA GLU A 37 5.67 -10.27 -1.50
C GLU A 37 5.02 -9.08 -0.80
N VAL A 38 3.69 -9.01 -0.84
CA VAL A 38 2.92 -7.95 -0.18
C VAL A 38 2.21 -8.54 1.03
N THR A 39 2.30 -7.86 2.16
CA THR A 39 1.46 -8.12 3.34
C THR A 39 0.77 -6.82 3.71
N SER A 40 -0.53 -6.78 3.49
CA SER A 40 -1.38 -5.63 3.75
C SER A 40 -2.15 -5.78 5.07
N GLY A 41 -2.73 -4.68 5.54
CA GLY A 41 -3.67 -4.70 6.65
C GLY A 41 -3.06 -4.63 8.06
N ILE A 42 -1.74 -4.46 8.19
CA ILE A 42 -1.09 -4.41 9.51
C ILE A 42 -1.46 -3.10 10.23
N LEU A 43 -2.23 -3.21 11.31
CA LEU A 43 -2.79 -2.05 12.03
C LEU A 43 -3.60 -1.13 11.10
N ALA A 44 -4.38 -1.72 10.18
CA ALA A 44 -5.10 -0.98 9.15
C ALA A 44 -6.04 0.09 9.73
N VAL A 45 -6.70 -0.21 10.84
CA VAL A 45 -7.65 0.70 11.50
C VAL A 45 -6.90 1.91 12.04
N GLU A 46 -5.86 1.68 12.83
CA GLU A 46 -5.04 2.72 13.45
C GLU A 46 -4.35 3.60 12.41
N CYS A 47 -3.78 2.99 11.35
CA CYS A 47 -3.22 3.74 10.23
C CYS A 47 -4.28 4.58 9.49
N GLY A 48 -5.48 4.04 9.30
CA GLY A 48 -6.59 4.73 8.65
C GLY A 48 -7.11 5.91 9.47
N GLU A 49 -7.18 5.76 10.80
CA GLU A 49 -7.56 6.83 11.73
C GLU A 49 -6.53 7.97 11.71
N LEU A 50 -5.23 7.66 11.73
CA LEU A 50 -4.17 8.67 11.62
C LEU A 50 -4.30 9.51 10.34
N LEU A 51 -4.54 8.86 9.20
CA LEU A 51 -4.75 9.55 7.92
C LEU A 51 -6.03 10.39 7.94
N SER A 52 -7.13 9.84 8.46
CA SER A 52 -8.43 10.53 8.55
C SER A 52 -8.34 11.79 9.40
N ASN A 53 -7.72 11.69 10.58
CA ASN A 53 -7.52 12.80 11.51
C ASN A 53 -6.63 13.90 10.90
N PHE A 54 -5.58 13.51 10.16
CA PHE A 54 -4.70 14.47 9.49
C PHE A 54 -5.43 15.27 8.41
N PHE A 55 -6.24 14.61 7.57
CA PHE A 55 -6.96 15.29 6.50
C PHE A 55 -8.21 16.04 6.98
N SER A 56 -8.87 15.59 8.05
CA SER A 56 -9.99 16.34 8.64
C SER A 56 -9.54 17.67 9.23
N ALA A 57 -8.36 17.71 9.87
CA ALA A 57 -7.81 18.94 10.46
C ALA A 57 -7.38 20.01 9.43
N ARG A 58 -7.33 19.67 8.15
CA ARG A 58 -6.90 20.55 7.05
C ARG A 58 -8.03 20.93 6.08
N ARG A 59 -9.27 20.54 6.40
CA ARG A 59 -10.47 20.85 5.61
C ARG A 59 -11.18 22.08 6.15
#